data_AF-A0AAV9RF88-F1
#
_entry.id   AF-A0AAV9RF88-F1
#
_cell.length_a   1.000
_cell.length_b   1.000
_cell.length_c   1.000
_cell.angle_alpha   90.00
_cell.angle_beta   90.00
_cell.angle_gamma   90.00
#
_symmetry.space_group_name_H-M   'P 1'
#
loop_
_entity.id
_entity.type
_entity.pdbx_description
1 polymer ?
#
loop_
_entity_poly.entity_id
_entity_poly.type
_entity_poly.pdbx_seq_one_letter_code
_entity_poly.pdbx_strand_id
1 'polypeptide(L)'
;MTNELLLTYFDEKCGLLSSQCSVSCGRGTKQREIACVFQNQTQIEDAHCSHLPQPRTQKACRAQGCPVWKANRWRECSVTCGSGVQERDVYCRLKGSGQVREDLCNPLLRLPSVQVCHTAECTHYSWAVTEWEQCNATCGEGVKSRLVRCVGPGLTPAHDDYCEPSARPSSLQRCREEPCHYMWITGEWSQCSASCGAGYQQRIISCSLMPSSSHSRRFYTQPSTDSKNCPEPHPPATQSCLLRYCPHTHYWKVGPWTKCSQTCGSGMMERRVECVTSKGQPSKLCRPSERPESQAACQERQCQVFTSCQEVQLNQGVRMDGEYYLKVKFRTLQIYCAEMQTEFPKEYVTLRSGQTDNYSEVYGHRLINPFECPYNGSRRQDCDCRNDYSAAGYTLFHKVRLDLNSLRIIITDLQFSQTIHGRPVPFATAGDCYSAAKCPQGQFSINLIGTGLKVAPNTKWTSQGNYVSVKVHRSEDGTRIYGRCGGFCGKCIPHAHNGLLLQVR
;
A
#
# COMPACT_ATOMS: atom_id res chain seq x y z
N MET A 1 -33.12 113.70 31.87
CA MET A 1 -32.69 112.57 31.01
C MET A 1 -33.14 111.30 31.70
N THR A 2 -34.20 110.68 31.21
CA THR A 2 -34.65 109.36 31.66
C THR A 2 -33.70 108.33 31.05
N ASN A 3 -32.85 107.70 31.87
CA ASN A 3 -32.01 106.60 31.40
C ASN A 3 -32.90 105.36 31.20
N GLU A 4 -33.02 104.89 29.97
CA GLU A 4 -33.73 103.64 29.64
C GLU A 4 -32.88 102.42 30.03
N LEU A 5 -33.56 101.39 30.57
CA LEU A 5 -32.98 100.11 30.99
C LEU A 5 -33.11 99.07 29.89
N LEU A 6 -32.13 98.17 29.77
CA LEU A 6 -32.14 97.08 28.79
C LEU A 6 -31.65 95.77 29.41
N LEU A 7 -32.26 94.66 29.03
CA LEU A 7 -31.74 93.32 29.28
C LEU A 7 -30.80 92.91 28.14
N THR A 8 -29.55 92.57 28.44
CA THR A 8 -28.60 92.09 27.44
C THR A 8 -27.98 90.76 27.89
N TYR A 9 -27.40 90.01 26.95
CA TYR A 9 -26.59 88.85 27.31
C TYR A 9 -25.25 89.37 27.84
N PHE A 10 -24.79 88.83 28.96
CA PHE A 10 -23.49 89.18 29.52
C PHE A 10 -22.38 88.83 28.51
N ASP A 11 -21.55 89.82 28.13
CA ASP A 11 -20.46 89.66 27.16
C ASP A 11 -19.21 90.40 27.68
N GLU A 12 -18.53 89.81 28.67
CA GLU A 12 -17.18 90.22 29.07
C GLU A 12 -16.19 89.88 27.95
N LYS A 13 -15.63 90.90 27.29
CA LYS A 13 -14.52 90.68 26.36
C LYS A 13 -13.35 90.01 27.08
N CYS A 14 -13.10 88.75 26.71
CA CYS A 14 -11.97 87.85 27.02
C CYS A 14 -12.05 86.99 28.30
N GLY A 15 -12.53 85.74 28.13
CA GLY A 15 -12.01 84.59 28.91
C GLY A 15 -13.04 83.61 29.47
N LEU A 16 -13.53 82.68 28.64
CA LEU A 16 -14.08 81.37 29.01
C LEU A 16 -14.92 81.25 30.31
N LEU A 17 -16.23 81.54 30.21
CA LEU A 17 -17.26 80.74 30.90
C LEU A 17 -18.56 80.66 30.07
N SER A 18 -18.42 80.28 28.80
CA SER A 18 -19.55 79.71 28.06
C SER A 18 -19.92 78.39 28.73
N SER A 19 -21.13 78.28 29.30
CA SER A 19 -21.64 77.00 29.80
C SER A 19 -21.43 75.87 28.78
N GLN A 20 -21.04 74.69 29.27
CA GLN A 20 -20.78 73.53 28.42
C GLN A 20 -22.07 73.14 27.67
N CYS A 21 -21.93 72.68 26.43
CA CYS A 21 -23.07 72.19 25.67
C CYS A 21 -23.73 71.05 26.46
N SER A 22 -25.06 70.98 26.50
CA SER A 22 -25.81 69.94 27.22
C SER A 22 -25.52 68.51 26.74
N VAL A 23 -24.78 68.37 25.63
CA VAL A 23 -24.34 67.11 25.05
C VAL A 23 -22.84 67.14 24.81
N SER A 24 -22.19 66.00 25.02
CA SER A 24 -20.76 65.79 24.73
C SER A 24 -20.47 65.67 23.23
N CYS A 25 -21.46 65.28 22.43
CA CYS A 25 -21.38 65.18 20.97
C CYS A 25 -22.75 65.50 20.33
N GLY A 26 -22.77 65.95 19.07
CA GLY A 26 -24.00 66.21 18.33
C GLY A 26 -24.66 67.56 18.63
N ARG A 27 -25.99 67.63 18.54
CA ARG A 27 -26.77 68.87 18.71
C ARG A 27 -27.29 68.96 20.15
N GLY A 28 -27.07 70.10 20.80
CA GLY A 28 -27.60 70.36 22.14
C GLY A 28 -27.87 71.85 22.36
N THR A 29 -28.02 72.22 23.62
CA THR A 29 -28.28 73.59 24.05
C THR A 29 -27.27 73.99 25.12
N LYS A 30 -26.84 75.24 25.12
CA LYS A 30 -26.03 75.84 26.19
C LYS A 30 -26.78 77.01 26.81
N GLN A 31 -26.59 77.21 28.10
CA GLN A 31 -27.18 78.33 28.83
C GLN A 31 -26.38 79.62 28.62
N ARG A 32 -27.09 80.74 28.64
CA ARG A 32 -26.58 82.10 28.57
C ARG A 32 -27.10 82.85 29.77
N GLU A 33 -26.19 83.52 30.45
CA GLU A 33 -26.53 84.43 31.54
C GLU A 33 -27.02 85.77 30.96
N ILE A 34 -28.03 86.32 31.62
CA ILE A 34 -28.67 87.58 31.24
C ILE A 34 -28.35 88.55 32.36
N ALA A 35 -27.93 89.76 32.00
CA ALA A 35 -27.63 90.82 32.95
C ALA A 35 -28.52 92.03 32.67
N CYS A 36 -28.99 92.66 33.74
CA CYS A 36 -29.65 93.96 33.68
C CYS A 36 -28.59 95.07 33.56
N VAL A 37 -28.65 95.88 32.50
CA VAL A 37 -27.69 96.95 32.24
C VAL A 37 -28.36 98.26 31.85
N PHE A 38 -27.68 99.37 32.10
CA PHE A 38 -28.00 100.67 31.47
C PHE A 38 -27.55 100.68 30.00
N GLN A 39 -28.04 101.61 29.18
CA GLN A 39 -27.59 101.81 27.79
C GLN A 39 -26.05 101.99 27.64
N ASN A 40 -25.36 102.43 28.70
CA ASN A 40 -23.89 102.53 28.74
C ASN A 40 -23.17 101.22 29.16
N GLN A 41 -23.88 100.08 29.18
CA GLN A 41 -23.39 98.74 29.55
C GLN A 41 -22.98 98.55 31.01
N THR A 42 -23.37 99.45 31.92
CA THR A 42 -23.12 99.25 33.36
C THR A 42 -24.12 98.25 33.94
N GLN A 43 -23.64 97.17 34.57
CA GLN A 43 -24.48 96.17 35.23
C GLN A 43 -25.10 96.72 36.51
N ILE A 44 -26.38 96.43 36.70
CA ILE A 44 -27.15 96.79 37.89
C ILE A 44 -27.94 95.58 38.39
N GLU A 45 -28.57 95.75 39.54
CA GLU A 45 -29.36 94.70 40.18
C GLU A 45 -30.60 94.33 39.33
N ASP A 46 -30.81 93.03 39.15
CA ASP A 46 -31.80 92.48 38.22
C ASP A 46 -33.25 92.93 38.49
N ALA A 47 -33.55 93.31 39.74
CA ALA A 47 -34.85 93.82 40.15
C ALA A 47 -35.31 95.02 39.31
N HIS A 48 -34.37 95.86 38.86
CA HIS A 48 -34.66 97.05 38.06
C HIS A 48 -35.10 96.73 36.64
N CYS A 49 -34.75 95.57 36.07
CA CYS A 49 -35.18 95.14 34.73
C CYS A 49 -36.32 94.12 34.74
N SER A 50 -36.93 93.83 35.89
CA SER A 50 -37.97 92.81 36.07
C SER A 50 -39.23 93.01 35.21
N HIS A 51 -39.51 94.25 34.81
CA HIS A 51 -40.64 94.61 33.95
C HIS A 51 -40.36 94.44 32.45
N LEU A 52 -39.12 94.12 32.07
CA LEU A 52 -38.73 93.90 30.67
C LEU A 52 -38.89 92.42 30.28
N PRO A 53 -39.28 92.12 29.03
CA PRO A 53 -39.41 90.75 28.55
C PRO A 53 -38.05 90.05 28.54
N GLN A 54 -37.94 88.92 29.25
CA GLN A 54 -36.69 88.21 29.42
C GLN A 54 -36.21 87.54 28.10
N PRO A 55 -34.95 87.77 27.69
CA PRO A 55 -34.35 87.07 26.55
C PRO A 55 -34.28 85.55 26.74
N ARG A 56 -34.16 84.78 25.64
CA ARG A 56 -34.01 83.32 25.72
C ARG A 56 -32.64 82.96 26.31
N THR A 57 -32.65 82.32 27.48
CA THR A 57 -31.44 81.83 28.16
C THR A 57 -30.79 80.62 27.48
N GLN A 58 -31.44 79.99 26.50
CA GLN A 58 -30.91 78.81 25.81
C GLN A 58 -30.47 79.12 24.37
N LYS A 59 -29.23 78.76 24.03
CA LYS A 59 -28.70 78.83 22.65
C LYS A 59 -28.41 77.42 22.14
N ALA A 60 -28.76 77.13 20.89
CA ALA A 60 -28.30 75.92 20.22
C ALA A 60 -26.76 75.87 20.17
N CYS A 61 -26.20 74.71 20.47
CA CYS A 61 -24.78 74.38 20.31
C CYS A 61 -24.63 73.09 19.48
N ARG A 62 -23.50 72.98 18.78
CA ARG A 62 -23.08 71.76 18.09
C ARG A 62 -21.74 71.34 18.68
N ALA A 63 -21.75 70.21 19.37
CA ALA A 63 -20.54 69.53 19.82
C ALA A 63 -19.93 68.72 18.66
N GLN A 64 -18.83 68.01 18.90
CA GLN A 64 -18.18 67.17 17.89
C GLN A 64 -19.11 66.04 17.40
N GLY A 65 -18.76 65.41 16.27
CA GLY A 65 -19.52 64.28 15.74
C GLY A 65 -19.66 63.16 16.79
N CYS A 66 -20.80 62.48 16.82
CA CYS A 66 -20.97 61.36 17.75
C CYS A 66 -20.30 60.09 17.20
N PRO A 67 -19.62 59.30 18.05
CA PRO A 67 -19.10 58.02 17.65
C PRO A 67 -20.25 57.02 17.42
N VAL A 68 -20.06 56.12 16.46
CA VAL A 68 -21.07 55.15 16.03
C VAL A 68 -20.48 53.75 15.98
N TRP A 69 -21.29 52.75 16.32
CA TRP A 69 -20.90 51.35 16.20
C TRP A 69 -20.75 50.94 14.74
N LYS A 70 -19.69 50.19 14.46
CA LYS A 70 -19.43 49.54 13.17
C LYS A 70 -19.12 48.07 13.40
N ALA A 71 -19.52 47.25 12.44
CA ALA A 71 -19.31 45.82 12.47
C ALA A 71 -18.53 45.39 11.22
N ASN A 72 -17.58 44.48 11.41
CA ASN A 72 -16.84 43.87 10.31
C ASN A 72 -17.70 42.82 9.57
N ARG A 73 -17.14 42.27 8.50
CA ARG A 73 -17.69 41.07 7.85
C ARG A 73 -17.70 39.91 8.85
N TRP A 74 -18.70 39.04 8.71
CA TRP A 74 -18.76 37.79 9.46
C TRP A 74 -17.59 36.89 9.10
N ARG A 75 -17.07 36.18 10.10
CA ARG A 75 -16.12 35.07 9.91
C ARG A 75 -16.87 33.86 9.33
N GLU A 76 -16.10 32.83 8.95
CA GLU A 76 -16.67 31.57 8.49
C GLU A 76 -17.55 30.92 9.56
N CYS A 77 -18.55 30.15 9.10
CA CYS A 77 -19.46 29.43 10.00
C CYS A 77 -18.68 28.36 10.77
N SER A 78 -19.00 28.16 12.05
CA SER A 78 -18.35 27.15 12.90
C SER A 78 -18.52 25.70 12.42
N VAL A 79 -19.43 25.46 11.48
CA VAL A 79 -19.73 24.15 10.89
C VAL A 79 -19.75 24.23 9.37
N THR A 80 -19.40 23.13 8.72
CA THR A 80 -19.45 22.99 7.24
C THR A 80 -20.79 22.45 6.75
N CYS A 81 -21.58 21.78 7.60
CA CYS A 81 -22.94 21.31 7.34
C CYS A 81 -23.83 21.53 8.58
N GLY A 82 -25.14 21.70 8.39
CA GLY A 82 -26.12 21.91 9.46
C GLY A 82 -26.20 23.35 9.99
N SER A 83 -26.53 23.49 11.27
CA SER A 83 -26.67 24.81 11.93
C SER A 83 -25.47 25.09 12.82
N GLY A 84 -24.83 26.24 12.61
CA GLY A 84 -23.69 26.69 13.40
C GLY A 84 -23.78 28.16 13.75
N VAL A 85 -22.66 28.72 14.18
CA VAL A 85 -22.55 30.10 14.64
C VAL A 85 -21.40 30.78 13.93
N GLN A 86 -21.58 32.05 13.57
CA GLN A 86 -20.52 32.90 13.02
C GLN A 86 -20.35 34.15 13.89
N GLU A 87 -19.10 34.57 14.03
CA GLU A 87 -18.71 35.71 14.86
C GLU A 87 -18.15 36.86 14.02
N ARG A 88 -18.32 38.09 14.50
CA ARG A 88 -17.70 39.28 13.91
C ARG A 88 -17.27 40.27 14.97
N ASP A 89 -16.26 41.05 14.63
CA ASP A 89 -15.77 42.13 15.48
C ASP A 89 -16.66 43.38 15.33
N VAL A 90 -17.09 43.93 16.46
CA VAL A 90 -17.94 45.15 16.55
C VAL A 90 -17.18 46.20 17.35
N TYR A 91 -16.95 47.37 16.77
CA TYR A 91 -16.11 48.42 17.35
C TYR A 91 -16.76 49.81 17.25
N CYS A 92 -16.42 50.68 18.20
CA CYS A 92 -16.88 52.06 18.22
C CYS A 92 -15.98 52.95 17.36
N ARG A 93 -16.56 53.75 16.46
CA ARG A 93 -15.81 54.59 15.51
C ARG A 93 -16.29 56.03 15.52
N LEU A 94 -15.35 56.96 15.60
CA LEU A 94 -15.59 58.39 15.38
C LEU A 94 -15.14 58.81 13.98
N LYS A 95 -15.98 59.55 13.25
CA LYS A 95 -15.65 60.04 11.91
C LYS A 95 -14.51 61.06 11.99
N GLY A 96 -13.38 60.76 11.34
CA GLY A 96 -12.16 61.59 11.34
C GLY A 96 -11.04 61.06 12.23
N SER A 97 -11.36 60.47 13.39
CA SER A 97 -10.37 59.96 14.35
C SER A 97 -10.17 58.44 14.30
N GLY A 98 -11.08 57.69 13.67
CA GLY A 98 -10.98 56.23 13.56
C GLY A 98 -11.64 55.50 14.73
N GLN A 99 -11.10 54.35 15.12
CA GLN A 99 -11.62 53.55 16.22
C GLN A 99 -11.35 54.25 17.56
N VAL A 100 -12.39 54.35 18.39
CA VAL A 100 -12.35 54.98 19.71
C VAL A 100 -12.78 53.99 20.78
N ARG A 101 -12.63 54.35 22.05
CA ARG A 101 -13.03 53.48 23.16
C ARG A 101 -14.53 53.17 23.11
N GLU A 102 -14.90 51.93 23.47
CA GLU A 102 -16.27 51.41 23.35
C GLU A 102 -17.30 52.14 24.22
N ASP A 103 -16.87 52.64 25.38
CA ASP A 103 -17.67 53.41 26.35
C ASP A 103 -18.19 54.74 25.80
N LEU A 104 -17.59 55.24 24.71
CA LEU A 104 -18.03 56.47 24.04
C LEU A 104 -19.24 56.24 23.12
N CYS A 105 -19.50 54.99 22.72
CA CYS A 105 -20.70 54.64 21.95
C CYS A 105 -21.82 54.16 22.90
N ASN A 106 -23.07 54.45 22.54
CA ASN A 106 -24.23 53.99 23.32
C ASN A 106 -24.31 52.44 23.29
N PRO A 107 -24.22 51.73 24.44
CA PRO A 107 -24.28 50.27 24.50
C PRO A 107 -25.57 49.67 23.95
N LEU A 108 -26.70 50.40 24.05
CA LEU A 108 -28.00 49.95 23.54
C LEU A 108 -28.06 49.84 22.01
N LEU A 109 -27.14 50.51 21.31
CA LEU A 109 -27.05 50.47 19.85
C LEU A 109 -25.91 49.55 19.36
N ARG A 110 -25.31 48.75 20.26
CA ARG A 110 -24.26 47.81 19.88
C ARG A 110 -24.84 46.73 18.97
N LEU A 111 -24.20 46.53 17.81
CA LEU A 111 -24.63 45.49 16.87
C LEU A 111 -24.29 44.10 17.42
N PRO A 112 -25.04 43.04 17.02
CA PRO A 112 -24.71 41.66 17.39
C PRO A 112 -23.32 41.27 16.90
N SER A 113 -22.50 40.70 17.79
CA SER A 113 -21.20 40.10 17.47
C SER A 113 -21.28 38.62 17.08
N VAL A 114 -22.44 38.00 17.29
CA VAL A 114 -22.69 36.56 17.08
C VAL A 114 -24.03 36.40 16.35
N GLN A 115 -24.08 35.52 15.35
CA GLN A 115 -25.35 35.12 14.72
C GLN A 115 -25.32 33.65 14.27
N VAL A 116 -26.51 33.07 14.10
CA VAL A 116 -26.68 31.71 13.56
C VAL A 116 -26.40 31.70 12.06
N CYS A 117 -25.73 30.65 11.59
CA CYS A 117 -25.56 30.33 10.17
C CYS A 117 -26.17 28.97 9.88
N HIS A 118 -26.81 28.85 8.72
CA HIS A 118 -27.33 27.59 8.19
C HIS A 118 -26.53 27.22 6.94
N THR A 119 -25.93 26.04 6.95
CA THR A 119 -25.25 25.43 5.81
C THR A 119 -26.08 24.25 5.28
N ALA A 120 -25.57 23.53 4.27
CA ALA A 120 -26.25 22.36 3.72
C ALA A 120 -26.49 21.29 4.81
N GLU A 121 -27.57 20.52 4.73
CA GLU A 121 -27.83 19.43 5.68
C GLU A 121 -26.68 18.40 5.70
N CYS A 122 -26.38 17.85 6.88
CA CYS A 122 -25.32 16.87 7.02
C CYS A 122 -25.74 15.51 6.42
N THR A 123 -24.94 15.01 5.48
CA THR A 123 -25.13 13.69 4.89
C THR A 123 -24.83 12.59 5.90
N HIS A 124 -25.82 11.75 6.23
CA HIS A 124 -25.65 10.60 7.10
C HIS A 124 -25.29 9.34 6.31
N TYR A 125 -24.29 8.61 6.78
CA TYR A 125 -23.85 7.32 6.22
C TYR A 125 -24.08 6.20 7.24
N SER A 126 -24.41 5.01 6.76
CA SER A 126 -24.71 3.84 7.61
C SER A 126 -24.23 2.54 6.97
N TRP A 127 -24.01 1.51 7.80
CA TRP A 127 -23.66 0.18 7.30
C TRP A 127 -24.89 -0.55 6.77
N ALA A 128 -24.81 -1.02 5.53
CA ALA A 128 -25.78 -1.93 4.93
C ALA A 128 -25.19 -3.34 4.81
N VAL A 129 -26.04 -4.35 5.03
CA VAL A 129 -25.66 -5.76 4.92
C VAL A 129 -26.53 -6.47 3.90
N THR A 130 -25.99 -7.50 3.25
CA THR A 130 -26.78 -8.45 2.46
C THR A 130 -27.28 -9.60 3.31
N GLU A 131 -28.13 -10.44 2.72
CA GLU A 131 -28.44 -11.76 3.23
C GLU A 131 -27.18 -12.62 3.36
N TRP A 132 -27.24 -13.61 4.24
CA TRP A 132 -26.19 -14.60 4.40
C TRP A 132 -26.13 -15.54 3.20
N GLU A 133 -24.92 -15.82 2.74
CA GLU A 133 -24.65 -16.91 1.80
C GLU A 133 -24.85 -18.28 2.46
N GLN A 134 -24.87 -19.35 1.66
CA GLN A 134 -24.93 -20.71 2.19
C GLN A 134 -23.67 -21.04 3.01
N CYS A 135 -23.81 -21.97 3.97
CA CYS A 135 -22.69 -22.47 4.74
C CYS A 135 -21.63 -23.06 3.80
N ASN A 136 -20.36 -22.74 4.03
CA ASN A 136 -19.26 -23.29 3.23
C ASN A 136 -19.05 -24.81 3.47
N ALA A 137 -19.53 -25.31 4.59
CA ALA A 137 -19.51 -26.72 4.96
C ALA A 137 -20.82 -27.38 4.51
N THR A 138 -20.73 -28.58 3.95
CA THR A 138 -21.90 -29.40 3.59
C THR A 138 -22.36 -30.31 4.73
N CYS A 139 -21.53 -30.48 5.75
CA CYS A 139 -21.80 -31.23 6.97
C CYS A 139 -20.83 -30.73 8.07
N GLY A 140 -21.20 -30.84 9.34
CA GLY A 140 -20.36 -30.41 10.48
C GLY A 140 -20.30 -28.89 10.68
N GLU A 141 -19.19 -28.40 11.23
CA GLU A 141 -18.99 -26.97 11.48
C GLU A 141 -18.51 -26.24 10.23
N GLY A 142 -19.08 -25.06 9.98
CA GLY A 142 -18.70 -24.20 8.87
C GLY A 142 -18.84 -22.72 9.18
N VAL A 143 -18.64 -21.90 8.15
CA VAL A 143 -18.80 -20.45 8.20
C VAL A 143 -19.62 -19.99 7.00
N LYS A 144 -20.58 -19.09 7.25
CA LYS A 144 -21.32 -18.37 6.21
C LYS A 144 -20.89 -16.90 6.19
N SER A 145 -20.85 -16.33 4.99
CA SER A 145 -20.42 -14.96 4.72
C SER A 145 -21.60 -14.08 4.30
N ARG A 146 -21.48 -12.76 4.52
CA ARG A 146 -22.36 -11.74 3.95
C ARG A 146 -21.55 -10.50 3.58
N LEU A 147 -22.04 -9.72 2.62
CA LEU A 147 -21.42 -8.46 2.25
C LEU A 147 -21.84 -7.35 3.21
N VAL A 148 -20.86 -6.56 3.67
CA VAL A 148 -21.06 -5.39 4.53
C VAL A 148 -20.47 -4.19 3.80
N ARG A 149 -21.29 -3.17 3.49
CA ARG A 149 -20.87 -1.99 2.73
C ARG A 149 -21.37 -0.70 3.39
N CYS A 150 -20.56 0.36 3.34
CA CYS A 150 -21.02 1.68 3.73
C CYS A 150 -21.97 2.26 2.67
N VAL A 151 -23.09 2.84 3.10
CA VAL A 151 -24.06 3.48 2.21
C VAL A 151 -24.44 4.88 2.69
N GLY A 152 -24.60 5.78 1.73
CA GLY A 152 -25.13 7.13 1.95
C GLY A 152 -26.65 7.20 1.76
N PRO A 153 -27.22 8.41 1.66
CA PRO A 153 -28.63 8.61 1.39
C PRO A 153 -29.10 7.84 0.14
N GLY A 154 -30.26 7.19 0.24
CA GLY A 154 -30.80 6.39 -0.86
C GLY A 154 -30.08 5.04 -1.10
N LEU A 155 -29.38 4.49 -0.11
CA LEU A 155 -28.65 3.21 -0.18
C LEU A 155 -27.51 3.18 -1.23
N THR A 156 -27.03 4.37 -1.60
CA THR A 156 -25.95 4.55 -2.56
C THR A 156 -24.63 4.09 -1.96
N PRO A 157 -23.80 3.29 -2.68
CA PRO A 157 -22.49 2.87 -2.19
C PRO A 157 -21.61 4.08 -1.87
N ALA A 158 -21.01 4.08 -0.68
CA ALA A 158 -20.05 5.09 -0.24
C ALA A 158 -18.73 4.42 0.20
N HIS A 159 -17.67 5.22 0.34
CA HIS A 159 -16.41 4.74 0.89
C HIS A 159 -16.58 4.36 2.37
N ASP A 160 -15.90 3.31 2.82
CA ASP A 160 -16.04 2.79 4.20
C ASP A 160 -15.72 3.84 5.28
N ASP A 161 -14.80 4.77 5.00
CA ASP A 161 -14.39 5.85 5.92
C ASP A 161 -15.51 6.82 6.29
N TYR A 162 -16.60 6.88 5.51
CA TYR A 162 -17.74 7.72 5.82
C TYR A 162 -18.66 7.10 6.89
N CYS A 163 -18.55 5.78 7.12
CA CYS A 163 -19.32 5.07 8.13
C CYS A 163 -18.49 4.86 9.40
N GLU A 164 -19.14 4.95 10.56
CA GLU A 164 -18.52 4.75 11.87
C GLU A 164 -17.94 3.32 12.01
N PRO A 165 -16.61 3.14 12.15
CA PRO A 165 -15.97 1.82 12.15
C PRO A 165 -16.44 0.93 13.31
N SER A 166 -16.73 1.52 14.47
CA SER A 166 -17.19 0.79 15.66
C SER A 166 -18.58 0.17 15.49
N ALA A 167 -19.39 0.71 14.58
CA ALA A 167 -20.73 0.21 14.27
C ALA A 167 -20.75 -0.85 13.14
N ARG A 168 -19.58 -1.27 12.62
CA ARG A 168 -19.49 -2.20 11.48
C ARG A 168 -19.99 -3.61 11.86
N PRO A 169 -21.05 -4.14 11.21
CA PRO A 169 -21.53 -5.50 11.47
C PRO A 169 -20.53 -6.59 11.03
N SER A 170 -20.62 -7.78 11.64
CA SER A 170 -19.79 -8.93 11.26
C SER A 170 -20.10 -9.42 9.84
N SER A 171 -19.06 -9.70 9.06
CA SER A 171 -19.18 -10.29 7.71
C SER A 171 -19.17 -11.83 7.72
N LEU A 172 -18.82 -12.45 8.85
CA LEU A 172 -18.69 -13.90 9.02
C LEU A 172 -19.51 -14.37 10.22
N GLN A 173 -20.17 -15.53 10.07
CA GLN A 173 -20.89 -16.20 11.15
C GLN A 173 -20.68 -17.72 11.07
N ARG A 174 -20.54 -18.38 12.23
CA ARG A 174 -20.47 -19.85 12.30
C ARG A 174 -21.82 -20.49 11.96
N CYS A 175 -21.78 -21.59 11.21
CA CYS A 175 -22.92 -22.46 10.92
C CYS A 175 -22.60 -23.90 11.33
N ARG A 176 -23.64 -24.67 11.63
CA ARG A 176 -23.53 -26.09 11.98
C ARG A 176 -24.53 -26.87 11.15
N GLU A 177 -24.02 -27.74 10.30
CA GLU A 177 -24.76 -28.67 9.46
C GLU A 177 -24.82 -30.06 10.11
N GLU A 178 -25.49 -31.01 9.45
CA GLU A 178 -25.59 -32.40 9.87
C GLU A 178 -24.22 -33.06 10.11
N PRO A 179 -24.09 -34.03 11.04
CA PRO A 179 -22.84 -34.72 11.29
C PRO A 179 -22.31 -35.46 10.05
N CYS A 180 -21.00 -35.37 9.82
CA CYS A 180 -20.33 -36.08 8.73
C CYS A 180 -19.91 -37.50 9.16
N HIS A 181 -19.92 -38.45 8.22
CA HIS A 181 -19.41 -39.81 8.42
C HIS A 181 -18.27 -40.14 7.43
N TYR A 182 -17.31 -40.96 7.85
CA TYR A 182 -16.18 -41.40 7.02
C TYR A 182 -16.55 -42.64 6.18
N MET A 183 -16.24 -42.62 4.88
CA MET A 183 -16.45 -43.75 3.97
C MET A 183 -15.28 -43.94 3.00
N TRP A 184 -15.03 -45.19 2.60
CA TRP A 184 -14.08 -45.54 1.55
C TRP A 184 -14.63 -45.22 0.16
N ILE A 185 -13.84 -44.48 -0.63
CA ILE A 185 -14.06 -44.29 -2.05
C ILE A 185 -12.98 -45.07 -2.81
N THR A 186 -13.41 -45.97 -3.70
CA THR A 186 -12.51 -46.74 -4.57
C THR A 186 -12.62 -46.26 -6.01
N GLY A 187 -11.50 -46.02 -6.67
CA GLY A 187 -11.44 -45.76 -8.11
C GLY A 187 -11.50 -47.04 -8.96
N GLU A 188 -11.51 -46.85 -10.26
CA GLU A 188 -11.46 -47.93 -11.26
C GLU A 188 -10.12 -48.69 -11.25
N TRP A 189 -10.15 -49.94 -11.71
CA TRP A 189 -8.95 -50.79 -11.83
C TRP A 189 -8.07 -50.38 -13.03
N SER A 190 -6.75 -50.44 -12.86
CA SER A 190 -5.77 -50.21 -13.91
C SER A 190 -5.79 -51.29 -14.98
N GLN A 191 -5.12 -51.05 -16.11
CA GLN A 191 -4.78 -52.11 -17.06
C GLN A 191 -3.87 -53.16 -16.40
N CYS A 192 -3.91 -54.39 -16.92
CA CYS A 192 -3.11 -55.51 -16.43
C CYS A 192 -1.61 -55.23 -16.64
N SER A 193 -0.78 -55.58 -15.65
CA SER A 193 0.68 -55.38 -15.69
C SER A 193 1.42 -56.19 -16.76
N ALA A 194 0.74 -57.12 -17.42
CA ALA A 194 1.25 -57.91 -18.52
C ALA A 194 0.34 -57.72 -19.75
N SER A 195 0.88 -57.84 -20.96
CA SER A 195 0.08 -57.84 -22.20
C SER A 195 -0.48 -59.21 -22.56
N CYS A 196 -0.01 -60.27 -21.89
CA CYS A 196 -0.45 -61.66 -22.01
C CYS A 196 -0.03 -62.44 -20.75
N GLY A 197 -0.70 -63.54 -20.42
CA GLY A 197 -0.40 -64.35 -19.23
C GLY A 197 -0.79 -63.70 -17.89
N ALA A 198 -0.14 -64.09 -16.80
CA ALA A 198 -0.46 -63.63 -15.45
C ALA A 198 0.15 -62.24 -15.14
N GLY A 199 -0.66 -61.38 -14.52
CA GLY A 199 -0.27 -60.05 -14.06
C GLY A 199 -1.11 -59.57 -12.88
N TYR A 200 -1.07 -58.27 -12.60
CA TYR A 200 -1.89 -57.62 -11.57
C TYR A 200 -2.46 -56.29 -12.06
N GLN A 201 -3.57 -55.87 -11.44
CA GLN A 201 -4.23 -54.57 -11.60
C GLN A 201 -4.23 -53.84 -10.27
N GLN A 202 -4.20 -52.50 -10.31
CA GLN A 202 -4.19 -51.63 -9.13
C GLN A 202 -5.32 -50.60 -9.22
N ARG A 203 -5.85 -50.14 -8.08
CA ARG A 203 -6.83 -49.05 -8.03
C ARG A 203 -6.51 -48.07 -6.91
N ILE A 204 -7.02 -46.85 -7.04
CA ILE A 204 -6.88 -45.82 -6.00
C ILE A 204 -7.95 -46.04 -4.93
N ILE A 205 -7.57 -45.93 -3.66
CA ILE A 205 -8.48 -45.99 -2.52
C ILE A 205 -8.25 -44.74 -1.67
N SER A 206 -9.32 -44.03 -1.33
CA SER A 206 -9.26 -42.85 -0.47
C SER A 206 -10.35 -42.86 0.59
N CYS A 207 -10.02 -42.39 1.78
CA CYS A 207 -10.98 -42.14 2.86
C CYS A 207 -11.53 -40.72 2.72
N SER A 208 -12.84 -40.54 2.79
CA SER A 208 -13.46 -39.22 2.65
C SER A 208 -14.65 -39.03 3.58
N LEU A 209 -14.94 -37.77 3.89
CA LEU A 209 -16.06 -37.33 4.72
C LEU A 209 -17.32 -37.12 3.86
N MET A 210 -18.45 -37.72 4.22
CA MET A 210 -19.72 -37.61 3.49
C MET A 210 -20.88 -37.22 4.43
N PRO A 211 -21.87 -36.45 3.95
CA PRO A 211 -23.10 -36.15 4.69
C PRO A 211 -23.96 -37.41 4.87
N SER A 212 -24.71 -37.47 5.98
CA SER A 212 -25.53 -38.63 6.37
C SER A 212 -26.76 -38.89 5.49
N SER A 213 -27.21 -37.91 4.70
CA SER A 213 -28.40 -38.01 3.85
C SER A 213 -28.06 -37.86 2.36
N SER A 214 -28.30 -38.94 1.62
CA SER A 214 -27.97 -39.13 0.22
C SER A 214 -28.98 -38.51 -0.74
N HIS A 215 -28.99 -37.18 -0.88
CA HIS A 215 -29.71 -36.54 -1.99
C HIS A 215 -29.00 -35.27 -2.46
N SER A 216 -27.97 -35.39 -3.32
CA SER A 216 -27.66 -34.44 -4.42
C SER A 216 -26.34 -34.77 -5.13
N ARG A 217 -26.36 -34.83 -6.47
CA ARG A 217 -25.24 -35.28 -7.31
C ARG A 217 -24.10 -34.27 -7.52
N ARG A 218 -23.79 -33.41 -6.55
CA ARG A 218 -22.61 -32.52 -6.61
C ARG A 218 -22.07 -32.26 -5.20
N PHE A 219 -21.02 -32.98 -4.82
CA PHE A 219 -20.33 -32.77 -3.55
C PHE A 219 -18.85 -32.48 -3.79
N TYR A 220 -18.36 -31.45 -3.09
CA TYR A 220 -16.93 -31.20 -2.92
C TYR A 220 -16.41 -32.18 -1.87
N THR A 221 -15.89 -33.32 -2.30
CA THR A 221 -15.20 -34.26 -1.42
C THR A 221 -13.94 -33.60 -0.86
N GLN A 222 -13.89 -33.34 0.44
CA GLN A 222 -12.63 -33.03 1.11
C GLN A 222 -11.89 -34.35 1.40
N PRO A 223 -10.70 -34.59 0.82
CA PRO A 223 -9.92 -35.79 1.10
C PRO A 223 -9.22 -35.66 2.45
N SER A 224 -9.59 -36.50 3.42
CA SER A 224 -8.86 -36.59 4.69
C SER A 224 -7.53 -37.32 4.49
N THR A 225 -6.49 -36.88 5.19
CA THR A 225 -5.18 -37.53 5.24
C THR A 225 -5.14 -38.68 6.26
N ASP A 226 -6.18 -38.84 7.07
CA ASP A 226 -6.20 -39.82 8.16
C ASP A 226 -7.06 -41.03 7.80
N SER A 227 -6.37 -42.13 7.47
CA SER A 227 -6.94 -43.44 7.13
C SER A 227 -7.59 -44.14 8.33
N LYS A 228 -7.37 -43.65 9.56
CA LYS A 228 -7.75 -44.30 10.81
C LYS A 228 -9.25 -44.23 11.14
N ASN A 229 -9.96 -43.26 10.58
CA ASN A 229 -11.37 -43.02 10.89
C ASN A 229 -12.33 -43.69 9.90
N CYS A 230 -11.80 -44.37 8.86
CA CYS A 230 -12.62 -45.12 7.92
C CYS A 230 -12.94 -46.53 8.44
N PRO A 231 -14.15 -47.06 8.13
CA PRO A 231 -14.59 -48.36 8.62
C PRO A 231 -13.74 -49.51 8.06
N GLU A 232 -13.35 -50.48 8.91
CA GLU A 232 -12.76 -51.73 8.44
C GLU A 232 -13.84 -52.65 7.84
N PRO A 233 -13.52 -53.50 6.83
CA PRO A 233 -12.18 -53.80 6.29
C PRO A 233 -11.71 -52.84 5.20
N HIS A 234 -10.38 -52.63 5.13
CA HIS A 234 -9.74 -51.85 4.06
C HIS A 234 -9.94 -52.52 2.69
N PRO A 235 -10.46 -51.82 1.66
CA PRO A 235 -10.65 -52.41 0.34
C PRO A 235 -9.32 -52.86 -0.29
N PRO A 236 -9.28 -53.91 -1.13
CA PRO A 236 -8.04 -54.34 -1.78
C PRO A 236 -7.57 -53.31 -2.81
N ALA A 237 -6.31 -52.89 -2.71
CA ALA A 237 -5.66 -51.94 -3.64
C ALA A 237 -5.09 -52.63 -4.90
N THR A 238 -4.88 -53.94 -4.83
CA THR A 238 -4.26 -54.76 -5.88
C THR A 238 -5.05 -56.04 -6.07
N GLN A 239 -5.24 -56.46 -7.32
CA GLN A 239 -5.87 -57.73 -7.69
C GLN A 239 -5.07 -58.42 -8.79
N SER A 240 -5.10 -59.75 -8.87
CA SER A 240 -4.51 -60.50 -9.98
C SER A 240 -5.34 -60.41 -11.26
N CYS A 241 -4.68 -60.36 -12.41
CA CYS A 241 -5.31 -60.46 -13.73
C CYS A 241 -4.64 -61.58 -14.54
N LEU A 242 -5.44 -62.31 -15.32
CA LEU A 242 -4.95 -63.37 -16.21
C LEU A 242 -5.43 -63.07 -17.63
N LEU A 243 -4.48 -62.73 -18.51
CA LEU A 243 -4.71 -62.51 -19.94
C LEU A 243 -4.42 -63.77 -20.75
N ARG A 244 -4.74 -63.74 -22.05
CA ARG A 244 -4.48 -64.86 -22.99
C ARG A 244 -3.02 -65.31 -22.94
N TYR A 245 -2.78 -66.60 -23.16
CA TYR A 245 -1.45 -67.21 -23.19
C TYR A 245 -0.55 -66.50 -24.20
N CYS A 246 0.68 -66.17 -23.81
CA CYS A 246 1.64 -65.46 -24.66
C CYS A 246 2.09 -66.37 -25.82
N PRO A 247 1.71 -66.09 -27.08
CA PRO A 247 2.09 -66.92 -28.22
C PRO A 247 3.54 -66.66 -28.67
N HIS A 248 4.16 -65.57 -28.20
CA HIS A 248 5.51 -65.15 -28.56
C HIS A 248 6.51 -65.40 -27.42
N THR A 249 7.76 -65.73 -27.78
CA THR A 249 8.87 -65.96 -26.85
C THR A 249 9.36 -64.69 -26.15
N HIS A 250 8.83 -63.52 -26.50
CA HIS A 250 9.23 -62.20 -25.99
C HIS A 250 8.01 -61.29 -25.79
N TYR A 251 8.02 -60.49 -24.73
CA TYR A 251 6.95 -59.54 -24.41
C TYR A 251 7.48 -58.32 -23.64
N TRP A 252 6.72 -57.23 -23.64
CA TRP A 252 7.02 -56.02 -22.87
C TRP A 252 6.63 -56.21 -21.41
N LYS A 253 7.61 -56.10 -20.50
CA LYS A 253 7.40 -56.08 -19.06
C LYS A 253 7.45 -54.63 -18.57
N VAL A 254 6.41 -54.22 -17.86
CA VAL A 254 6.32 -52.88 -17.25
C VAL A 254 6.50 -52.96 -15.73
N GLY A 255 7.29 -52.04 -15.19
CA GLY A 255 7.45 -51.85 -13.75
C GLY A 255 6.41 -50.90 -13.16
N PRO A 256 6.43 -50.69 -11.83
CA PRO A 256 5.58 -49.70 -11.17
C PRO A 256 5.94 -48.28 -11.62
N TRP A 257 4.95 -47.39 -11.59
CA TRP A 257 5.18 -45.95 -11.73
C TRP A 257 5.96 -45.41 -10.53
N THR A 258 6.88 -44.47 -10.77
CA THR A 258 7.52 -43.69 -9.72
C THR A 258 6.50 -42.77 -9.03
N LYS A 259 6.90 -42.19 -7.90
CA LYS A 259 6.15 -41.05 -7.34
C LYS A 259 6.03 -39.94 -8.40
N CYS A 260 4.93 -39.20 -8.34
CA CYS A 260 4.73 -38.05 -9.22
C CYS A 260 5.91 -37.08 -9.07
N SER A 261 6.39 -36.52 -10.18
CA SER A 261 7.49 -35.54 -10.16
C SER A 261 7.13 -34.26 -9.39
N GLN A 262 5.84 -34.04 -9.12
CA GLN A 262 5.32 -32.93 -8.34
C GLN A 262 4.54 -33.46 -7.13
N THR A 263 4.62 -32.75 -6.00
CA THR A 263 3.89 -33.08 -4.75
C THR A 263 2.47 -32.52 -4.71
N CYS A 264 2.09 -31.67 -5.66
CA CYS A 264 0.75 -31.13 -5.86
C CYS A 264 0.56 -30.73 -7.34
N GLY A 265 -0.68 -30.69 -7.83
CA GLY A 265 -0.98 -30.29 -9.22
C GLY A 265 -0.55 -31.32 -10.27
N SER A 266 -0.36 -30.88 -11.53
CA SER A 266 -0.01 -31.76 -12.64
C SER A 266 1.50 -32.02 -12.70
N GLY A 267 1.89 -33.29 -12.74
CA GLY A 267 3.27 -33.74 -12.87
C GLY A 267 3.41 -34.88 -13.88
N MET A 268 4.60 -35.48 -13.90
CA MET A 268 4.90 -36.67 -14.70
C MET A 268 5.42 -37.78 -13.79
N MET A 269 4.99 -39.00 -14.03
CA MET A 269 5.54 -40.19 -13.39
C MET A 269 6.20 -41.07 -14.46
N GLU A 270 7.29 -41.74 -14.09
CA GLU A 270 8.06 -42.58 -14.99
C GLU A 270 7.92 -44.05 -14.58
N ARG A 271 8.02 -44.99 -15.52
CA ARG A 271 8.12 -46.41 -15.22
C ARG A 271 9.16 -47.08 -16.09
N ARG A 272 9.73 -48.16 -15.57
CA ARG A 272 10.63 -49.04 -16.30
C ARG A 272 9.83 -49.85 -17.32
N VAL A 273 10.25 -49.85 -18.59
CA VAL A 273 9.66 -50.65 -19.67
C VAL A 273 10.77 -51.43 -20.34
N GLU A 274 10.78 -52.75 -20.16
CA GLU A 274 11.84 -53.64 -20.61
C GLU A 274 11.26 -54.76 -21.47
N CYS A 275 11.90 -55.05 -22.60
CA CYS A 275 11.56 -56.22 -23.40
C CYS A 275 12.22 -57.45 -22.79
N VAL A 276 11.43 -58.49 -22.53
CA VAL A 276 11.91 -59.72 -21.88
C VAL A 276 11.46 -60.97 -22.62
N THR A 277 12.17 -62.08 -22.44
CA THR A 277 11.77 -63.40 -22.92
C THR A 277 10.67 -64.01 -22.03
N SER A 278 10.03 -65.09 -22.49
CA SER A 278 9.12 -65.91 -21.67
C SER A 278 9.76 -66.46 -20.38
N LYS A 279 11.10 -66.56 -20.34
CA LYS A 279 11.89 -66.93 -19.15
C LYS A 279 12.36 -65.73 -18.31
N GLY A 280 11.94 -64.51 -18.65
CA GLY A 280 12.23 -63.27 -17.91
C GLY A 280 13.61 -62.63 -18.19
N GLN A 281 14.34 -63.08 -19.22
CA GLN A 281 15.65 -62.52 -19.58
C GLN A 281 15.51 -61.31 -20.51
N PRO A 282 16.43 -60.32 -20.47
CA PRO A 282 16.40 -59.16 -21.36
C PRO A 282 16.45 -59.56 -22.84
N SER A 283 15.63 -58.92 -23.68
CA SER A 283 15.60 -59.14 -25.13
C SER A 283 15.42 -57.84 -25.90
N LYS A 284 15.73 -57.84 -27.20
CA LYS A 284 15.45 -56.74 -28.13
C LYS A 284 14.42 -57.11 -29.21
N LEU A 285 13.87 -58.33 -29.13
CA LEU A 285 12.99 -58.89 -30.16
C LEU A 285 11.51 -58.48 -30.01
N CYS A 286 11.18 -57.61 -29.05
CA CYS A 286 9.83 -57.08 -28.91
C CYS A 286 9.56 -56.01 -29.97
N ARG A 287 8.32 -55.98 -30.47
CA ARG A 287 7.89 -55.00 -31.47
C ARG A 287 7.86 -53.59 -30.88
N PRO A 288 8.56 -52.60 -31.49
CA PRO A 288 8.59 -51.23 -31.00
C PRO A 288 7.21 -50.54 -30.99
N SER A 289 6.34 -50.88 -31.94
CA SER A 289 4.97 -50.33 -32.03
C SER A 289 4.06 -50.74 -30.88
N GLU A 290 4.40 -51.83 -30.17
CA GLU A 290 3.66 -52.34 -29.02
C GLU A 290 4.31 -51.91 -27.70
N ARG A 291 5.35 -51.06 -27.73
CA ARG A 291 6.07 -50.61 -26.54
C ARG A 291 5.15 -49.73 -25.68
N PRO A 292 4.85 -50.13 -24.43
CA PRO A 292 4.04 -49.31 -23.53
C PRO A 292 4.73 -47.99 -23.18
N GLU A 293 3.94 -46.96 -22.90
CA GLU A 293 4.47 -45.63 -22.51
C GLU A 293 5.33 -45.72 -21.26
N SER A 294 6.51 -45.11 -21.28
CA SER A 294 7.42 -45.04 -20.12
C SER A 294 7.17 -43.83 -19.22
N GLN A 295 6.33 -42.89 -19.66
CA GLN A 295 5.98 -41.67 -18.94
C GLN A 295 4.47 -41.46 -19.03
N ALA A 296 3.85 -41.02 -17.93
CA ALA A 296 2.44 -40.67 -17.89
C ALA A 296 2.24 -39.41 -17.05
N ALA A 297 1.19 -38.64 -17.36
CA ALA A 297 0.79 -37.51 -16.55
C ALA A 297 0.18 -38.00 -15.22
N CYS A 298 0.54 -37.33 -14.12
CA CYS A 298 -0.08 -37.52 -12.81
C CYS A 298 -0.73 -36.22 -12.35
N GLN A 299 -1.83 -36.31 -11.61
CA GLN A 299 -2.57 -35.19 -11.07
C GLN A 299 -2.67 -35.36 -9.55
N GLU A 300 -1.81 -34.66 -8.81
CA GLU A 300 -1.86 -34.60 -7.36
C GLU A 300 -2.88 -33.56 -6.88
N ARG A 301 -3.12 -33.54 -5.55
CA ARG A 301 -4.06 -32.60 -4.90
C ARG A 301 -3.90 -31.18 -5.44
N GLN A 302 -5.00 -30.44 -5.57
CA GLN A 302 -4.94 -29.02 -5.93
C GLN A 302 -3.97 -28.32 -4.99
N CYS A 303 -2.91 -27.74 -5.55
CA CYS A 303 -1.94 -26.98 -4.76
C CYS A 303 -2.72 -25.88 -4.03
N GLN A 304 -2.79 -25.95 -2.70
CA GLN A 304 -3.12 -24.78 -1.90
C GLN A 304 -1.95 -23.82 -2.12
N VAL A 305 -2.15 -22.84 -2.98
CA VAL A 305 -1.07 -21.93 -3.37
C VAL A 305 -1.05 -20.78 -2.37
N PHE A 306 -0.12 -20.87 -1.42
CA PHE A 306 0.13 -19.83 -0.42
C PHE A 306 0.75 -18.60 -1.07
N THR A 307 0.51 -17.42 -0.52
CA THR A 307 1.01 -16.16 -1.08
C THR A 307 2.36 -15.75 -0.50
N SER A 308 2.79 -16.33 0.63
CA SER A 308 4.05 -16.00 1.33
C SER A 308 4.61 -17.19 2.10
N CYS A 309 5.88 -17.11 2.51
CA CYS A 309 6.49 -18.10 3.38
C CYS A 309 5.84 -18.15 4.77
N GLN A 310 5.31 -17.02 5.24
CA GLN A 310 4.60 -16.92 6.51
C GLN A 310 3.29 -17.72 6.48
N GLU A 311 2.55 -17.68 5.37
CA GLU A 311 1.36 -18.51 5.21
C GLU A 311 1.69 -20.01 5.17
N VAL A 312 2.79 -20.39 4.52
CA VAL A 312 3.30 -21.78 4.56
C VAL A 312 3.60 -22.19 6.01
N GLN A 313 4.27 -21.31 6.76
CA GLN A 313 4.62 -21.53 8.15
C GLN A 313 3.39 -21.72 9.06
N LEU A 314 2.36 -20.88 8.90
CA LEU A 314 1.15 -20.90 9.74
C LEU A 314 0.21 -22.06 9.37
N ASN A 315 -0.03 -22.27 8.07
CA ASN A 315 -1.06 -23.21 7.62
C ASN A 315 -0.58 -24.64 7.51
N GLN A 316 0.71 -24.87 7.21
CA GLN A 316 1.27 -26.23 7.11
C GLN A 316 2.12 -26.63 8.33
N GLY A 317 2.33 -25.72 9.29
CA GLY A 317 3.21 -25.98 10.44
C GLY A 317 4.68 -26.21 10.05
N VAL A 318 5.06 -25.83 8.83
CA VAL A 318 6.42 -26.06 8.32
C VAL A 318 7.37 -25.03 8.95
N ARG A 319 8.54 -25.51 9.41
CA ARG A 319 9.57 -24.69 10.06
C ARG A 319 10.97 -24.86 9.44
N MET A 320 11.05 -25.56 8.30
CA MET A 320 12.31 -25.85 7.63
C MET A 320 12.54 -24.90 6.45
N ASP A 321 13.75 -24.40 6.31
CA ASP A 321 14.15 -23.63 5.13
C ASP A 321 14.13 -24.52 3.88
N GLY A 322 13.73 -23.96 2.74
CA GLY A 322 13.56 -24.77 1.53
C GLY A 322 12.88 -24.04 0.38
N GLU A 323 12.74 -24.75 -0.74
CA GLU A 323 12.03 -24.26 -1.93
C GLU A 323 10.53 -24.59 -1.82
N TYR A 324 9.69 -23.56 -1.89
CA TYR A 324 8.24 -23.67 -1.81
C TYR A 324 7.58 -23.04 -3.03
N TYR A 325 6.42 -23.56 -3.42
CA TYR A 325 5.63 -23.01 -4.53
C TYR A 325 4.65 -21.97 -4.00
N LEU A 326 4.89 -20.70 -4.32
CA LEU A 326 4.09 -19.57 -3.88
C LEU A 326 3.34 -18.91 -5.03
N LYS A 327 2.13 -18.40 -4.75
CA LYS A 327 1.32 -17.63 -5.70
C LYS A 327 1.81 -16.19 -5.71
N VAL A 328 2.58 -15.84 -6.73
CA VAL A 328 3.09 -14.50 -6.94
C VAL A 328 2.27 -13.85 -8.05
N LYS A 329 1.39 -12.91 -7.66
CA LYS A 329 0.35 -12.31 -8.53
C LYS A 329 -0.55 -13.39 -9.15
N PHE A 330 -0.43 -13.64 -10.46
CA PHE A 330 -1.25 -14.58 -11.23
C PHE A 330 -0.52 -15.89 -11.57
N ARG A 331 0.74 -16.08 -11.13
CA ARG A 331 1.51 -17.31 -11.39
C ARG A 331 2.02 -17.95 -10.11
N THR A 332 2.25 -19.25 -10.19
CA THR A 332 2.93 -20.02 -9.16
C THR A 332 4.43 -20.06 -9.48
N LEU A 333 5.25 -19.57 -8.56
CA LEU A 333 6.71 -19.52 -8.68
C LEU A 333 7.35 -20.34 -7.57
N GLN A 334 8.54 -20.89 -7.83
CA GLN A 334 9.35 -21.52 -6.81
C GLN A 334 10.18 -20.44 -6.09
N ILE A 335 9.93 -20.26 -4.79
CA ILE A 335 10.55 -19.27 -3.92
C ILE A 335 11.21 -20.00 -2.76
N TYR A 336 12.45 -19.65 -2.45
CA TYR A 336 13.16 -20.18 -1.30
C TYR A 336 12.75 -19.42 -0.06
N CYS A 337 12.16 -20.12 0.91
CA CYS A 337 11.86 -19.59 2.22
C CYS A 337 13.04 -19.85 3.16
N ALA A 338 13.60 -18.78 3.71
CA ALA A 338 14.66 -18.83 4.71
C ALA A 338 14.13 -18.35 6.07
N GLU A 339 14.80 -18.73 7.14
CA GLU A 339 14.42 -18.36 8.51
C GLU A 339 13.00 -18.84 8.89
N MET A 340 12.57 -19.99 8.36
CA MET A 340 11.26 -20.61 8.60
C MET A 340 11.02 -21.00 10.07
N GLN A 341 12.06 -21.03 10.89
CA GLN A 341 11.99 -21.20 12.33
C GLN A 341 11.61 -19.92 13.09
N THR A 342 11.74 -18.75 12.46
CA THR A 342 11.46 -17.44 13.08
C THR A 342 10.03 -16.99 12.79
N GLU A 343 9.52 -16.00 13.52
CA GLU A 343 8.18 -15.44 13.26
C GLU A 343 8.05 -14.69 11.92
N PHE A 344 9.18 -14.39 11.28
CA PHE A 344 9.26 -13.58 10.07
C PHE A 344 10.14 -14.28 9.01
N PRO A 345 9.66 -15.36 8.38
CA PRO A 345 10.40 -16.00 7.30
C PRO A 345 10.60 -15.04 6.13
N LYS A 346 11.69 -15.24 5.38
CA LYS A 346 12.12 -14.37 4.30
C LYS A 346 12.13 -15.10 2.96
N GLU A 347 11.68 -14.39 1.93
CA GLU A 347 11.58 -14.89 0.57
C GLU A 347 12.82 -14.57 -0.28
N TYR A 348 13.33 -15.59 -0.97
CA TYR A 348 14.46 -15.47 -1.88
C TYR A 348 14.16 -16.13 -3.23
N VAL A 349 14.66 -15.51 -4.30
CA VAL A 349 14.66 -16.11 -5.64
C VAL A 349 15.95 -16.87 -5.84
N THR A 350 15.85 -18.17 -6.12
CA THR A 350 17.01 -19.00 -6.46
C THR A 350 17.46 -18.78 -7.90
N LEU A 351 18.71 -18.36 -8.05
CA LEU A 351 19.31 -18.03 -9.34
C LEU A 351 19.88 -19.30 -9.96
N ARG A 352 19.09 -19.97 -10.81
CA ARG A 352 19.40 -21.31 -11.34
C ARG A 352 20.56 -21.36 -12.33
N SER A 353 20.95 -20.23 -12.93
CA SER A 353 21.93 -20.17 -14.03
C SER A 353 23.39 -20.38 -13.62
N GLY A 354 23.65 -21.17 -12.58
CA GLY A 354 25.01 -21.43 -12.10
C GLY A 354 25.65 -20.23 -11.39
N GLN A 355 26.78 -20.48 -10.73
CA GLN A 355 27.45 -19.51 -9.85
C GLN A 355 28.12 -18.35 -10.60
N THR A 356 28.24 -18.41 -11.94
CA THR A 356 29.03 -17.47 -12.74
C THR A 356 28.22 -16.39 -13.45
N ASP A 357 26.90 -16.54 -13.55
CA ASP A 357 26.05 -15.66 -14.37
C ASP A 357 25.43 -14.51 -13.58
N ASN A 358 25.48 -14.56 -12.25
CA ASN A 358 24.87 -13.58 -11.36
C ASN A 358 25.91 -13.01 -10.41
N TYR A 359 26.39 -11.81 -10.72
CA TYR A 359 27.48 -11.19 -9.99
C TYR A 359 27.43 -9.66 -10.02
N SER A 360 28.17 -9.05 -9.11
CA SER A 360 28.36 -7.60 -9.04
C SER A 360 29.81 -7.29 -8.67
N GLU A 361 30.43 -6.39 -9.44
CA GLU A 361 31.85 -6.07 -9.34
C GLU A 361 32.06 -4.57 -9.24
N VAL A 362 32.86 -4.19 -8.25
CA VAL A 362 33.54 -2.90 -8.21
C VAL A 362 35.01 -3.13 -8.58
N TYR A 363 35.43 -2.63 -9.74
CA TYR A 363 36.77 -2.88 -10.27
C TYR A 363 37.83 -2.05 -9.52
N GLY A 364 38.91 -2.70 -9.09
CA GLY A 364 39.87 -2.12 -8.15
C GLY A 364 41.01 -1.29 -8.74
N HIS A 365 41.26 -1.44 -10.05
CA HIS A 365 42.36 -0.71 -10.69
C HIS A 365 41.95 0.71 -11.08
N ARG A 366 42.90 1.63 -10.99
CA ARG A 366 42.84 3.04 -11.36
C ARG A 366 43.98 3.36 -12.30
N LEU A 367 43.71 3.95 -13.46
CA LEU A 367 44.77 4.36 -14.39
C LEU A 367 45.65 5.46 -13.77
N ILE A 368 46.95 5.43 -14.07
CA ILE A 368 47.87 6.51 -13.67
C ILE A 368 47.46 7.83 -14.35
N ASN A 369 47.08 7.78 -15.64
CA ASN A 369 46.43 8.90 -16.31
C ASN A 369 44.89 8.73 -16.29
N PRO A 370 44.17 9.49 -15.46
CA PRO A 370 42.72 9.32 -15.30
C PRO A 370 41.91 9.88 -16.48
N PHE A 371 42.50 10.58 -17.45
CA PHE A 371 41.75 11.17 -18.57
C PHE A 371 41.79 10.34 -19.85
N GLU A 372 42.44 9.18 -19.83
CA GLU A 372 42.55 8.29 -20.98
C GLU A 372 41.65 7.05 -20.86
N CYS A 373 41.31 6.46 -22.00
CA CYS A 373 40.66 5.15 -22.08
C CYS A 373 41.47 4.26 -23.03
N PRO A 374 42.56 3.66 -22.54
CA PRO A 374 43.43 2.85 -23.39
C PRO A 374 42.70 1.59 -23.90
N TYR A 375 43.25 1.00 -24.96
CA TYR A 375 42.80 -0.27 -25.54
C TYR A 375 41.31 -0.30 -25.94
N ASN A 376 40.74 0.83 -26.37
CA ASN A 376 39.31 0.97 -26.71
C ASN A 376 38.37 0.53 -25.57
N GLY A 377 38.80 0.67 -24.31
CA GLY A 377 38.02 0.30 -23.13
C GLY A 377 38.00 -1.20 -22.83
N SER A 378 38.88 -1.99 -23.45
CA SER A 378 39.07 -3.40 -23.08
C SER A 378 39.90 -3.53 -21.79
N ARG A 379 39.53 -4.50 -20.96
CA ARG A 379 40.20 -4.79 -19.69
C ARG A 379 41.50 -5.53 -19.96
N ARG A 380 42.61 -5.02 -19.45
CA ARG A 380 43.98 -5.58 -19.57
C ARG A 380 44.57 -5.75 -18.18
N GLN A 381 45.24 -6.88 -17.94
CA GLN A 381 45.95 -7.10 -16.66
C GLN A 381 47.29 -6.35 -16.62
N ASP A 382 47.84 -6.03 -17.79
CA ASP A 382 49.08 -5.31 -18.05
C ASP A 382 48.84 -3.79 -18.26
N CYS A 383 47.94 -3.17 -17.48
CA CYS A 383 47.74 -1.72 -17.53
C CYS A 383 48.72 -0.94 -16.66
N ASP A 384 49.04 0.29 -17.09
CA ASP A 384 49.71 1.30 -16.25
C ASP A 384 48.73 1.86 -15.22
N CYS A 385 48.46 1.07 -14.19
CA CYS A 385 47.37 1.28 -13.25
C CYS A 385 47.77 0.91 -11.81
N ARG A 386 47.17 1.58 -10.83
CA ARG A 386 47.30 1.29 -9.39
C ARG A 386 46.08 0.51 -8.92
N ASN A 387 46.25 -0.42 -7.98
CA ASN A 387 45.14 -1.15 -7.35
C ASN A 387 44.91 -0.62 -5.92
N ASP A 388 44.39 0.60 -5.82
CA ASP A 388 44.25 1.34 -4.56
C ASP A 388 42.80 1.65 -4.20
N TYR A 389 41.83 1.13 -4.96
CA TYR A 389 40.42 1.40 -4.67
C TYR A 389 39.87 0.47 -3.58
N SER A 390 39.79 0.97 -2.36
CA SER A 390 39.39 0.20 -1.17
C SER A 390 37.94 -0.31 -1.16
N ALA A 391 37.07 0.23 -2.01
CA ALA A 391 35.69 -0.23 -2.19
C ALA A 391 35.55 -1.34 -3.25
N ALA A 392 36.66 -1.75 -3.87
CA ALA A 392 36.68 -2.82 -4.86
C ALA A 392 36.24 -4.15 -4.25
N GLY A 393 35.60 -4.96 -5.08
CA GLY A 393 35.21 -6.31 -4.71
C GLY A 393 34.36 -6.99 -5.76
N TYR A 394 34.15 -8.29 -5.57
CA TYR A 394 33.43 -9.14 -6.50
C TYR A 394 32.57 -10.12 -5.72
N THR A 395 31.26 -10.01 -5.91
CA THR A 395 30.27 -10.81 -5.19
C THR A 395 29.42 -11.62 -6.16
N LEU A 396 29.38 -12.93 -5.94
CA LEU A 396 28.52 -13.89 -6.63
C LEU A 396 27.24 -14.12 -5.83
N PHE A 397 26.13 -14.36 -6.53
CA PHE A 397 24.82 -14.54 -5.91
C PHE A 397 24.19 -15.87 -6.29
N HIS A 398 23.80 -16.66 -5.29
CA HIS A 398 23.07 -17.91 -5.49
C HIS A 398 21.56 -17.72 -5.29
N LYS A 399 21.19 -16.84 -4.36
CA LYS A 399 19.82 -16.40 -4.16
C LYS A 399 19.79 -14.90 -3.87
N VAL A 400 18.70 -14.25 -4.23
CA VAL A 400 18.49 -12.82 -3.99
C VAL A 400 17.16 -12.59 -3.30
N ARG A 401 17.16 -11.74 -2.27
CA ARG A 401 15.95 -11.49 -1.48
C ARG A 401 14.92 -10.72 -2.29
N LEU A 402 13.67 -11.17 -2.24
CA LEU A 402 12.55 -10.60 -2.98
C LEU A 402 11.44 -10.19 -2.01
N ASP A 403 10.97 -8.96 -2.12
CA ASP A 403 9.71 -8.56 -1.51
C ASP A 403 8.56 -8.93 -2.45
N LEU A 404 7.72 -9.89 -2.05
CA LEU A 404 6.59 -10.37 -2.85
C LEU A 404 5.47 -9.31 -3.03
N ASN A 405 5.34 -8.35 -2.12
CA ASN A 405 4.31 -7.32 -2.20
C ASN A 405 4.64 -6.31 -3.29
N SER A 406 5.89 -5.81 -3.28
CA SER A 406 6.37 -4.81 -4.23
C SER A 406 7.04 -5.39 -5.48
N LEU A 407 7.34 -6.69 -5.50
CA LEU A 407 8.15 -7.38 -6.51
C LEU A 407 9.51 -6.74 -6.73
N ARG A 408 10.16 -6.29 -5.65
CA ARG A 408 11.48 -5.65 -5.69
C ARG A 408 12.53 -6.53 -5.04
N ILE A 409 13.69 -6.62 -5.69
CA ILE A 409 14.85 -7.26 -5.09
C ILE A 409 15.49 -6.31 -4.07
N ILE A 410 15.75 -6.84 -2.87
CA ILE A 410 16.49 -6.14 -1.82
C ILE A 410 17.98 -6.33 -2.08
N ILE A 411 18.55 -5.44 -2.91
CA ILE A 411 19.92 -5.59 -3.46
C ILE A 411 21.03 -5.63 -2.40
N THR A 412 20.77 -5.12 -1.19
CA THR A 412 21.72 -5.08 -0.08
C THR A 412 21.71 -6.33 0.78
N ASP A 413 20.78 -7.26 0.55
CA ASP A 413 20.75 -8.54 1.25
C ASP A 413 21.78 -9.49 0.63
N LEU A 414 22.74 -9.92 1.45
CA LEU A 414 23.92 -10.68 1.02
C LEU A 414 23.93 -12.11 1.60
N GLN A 415 22.84 -12.57 2.23
CA GLN A 415 22.81 -13.84 2.98
C GLN A 415 23.22 -15.06 2.16
N PHE A 416 22.80 -15.12 0.89
CA PHE A 416 23.11 -16.22 -0.04
C PHE A 416 24.08 -15.80 -1.15
N SER A 417 24.99 -14.89 -0.81
CA SER A 417 26.04 -14.40 -1.70
C SER A 417 27.43 -14.84 -1.21
N GLN A 418 28.38 -14.93 -2.12
CA GLN A 418 29.78 -15.21 -1.83
C GLN A 418 30.66 -14.10 -2.42
N THR A 419 31.40 -13.40 -1.56
CA THR A 419 32.38 -12.41 -2.02
C THR A 419 33.72 -13.11 -2.26
N ILE A 420 34.16 -13.14 -3.50
CA ILE A 420 35.38 -13.86 -3.92
C ILE A 420 36.63 -13.07 -3.56
N HIS A 421 36.58 -11.74 -3.69
CA HIS A 421 37.65 -10.84 -3.28
C HIS A 421 37.11 -9.45 -2.97
N GLY A 422 37.86 -8.70 -2.16
CA GLY A 422 37.53 -7.32 -1.79
C GLY A 422 36.32 -7.21 -0.87
N ARG A 423 35.59 -6.09 -0.98
CA ARG A 423 34.39 -5.82 -0.18
C ARG A 423 33.15 -6.43 -0.82
N PRO A 424 32.12 -6.78 -0.02
CA PRO A 424 30.85 -7.23 -0.58
C PRO A 424 30.18 -6.14 -1.42
N VAL A 425 29.80 -6.49 -2.65
CA VAL A 425 29.17 -5.60 -3.61
C VAL A 425 27.67 -5.97 -3.72
N PRO A 426 26.74 -5.04 -3.46
CA PRO A 426 25.31 -5.29 -3.57
C PRO A 426 24.88 -5.78 -4.95
N PHE A 427 23.80 -6.56 -5.00
CA PHE A 427 23.30 -7.16 -6.25
C PHE A 427 22.91 -6.10 -7.29
N ALA A 428 23.18 -6.39 -8.57
CA ALA A 428 22.89 -5.51 -9.69
C ALA A 428 23.57 -4.13 -9.60
N THR A 429 24.67 -4.03 -8.86
CA THR A 429 25.47 -2.80 -8.75
C THR A 429 26.86 -3.00 -9.32
N ALA A 430 27.46 -1.93 -9.81
CA ALA A 430 28.83 -1.96 -10.30
C ALA A 430 29.47 -0.58 -10.19
N GLY A 431 30.79 -0.54 -10.19
CA GLY A 431 31.53 0.73 -10.18
C GLY A 431 33.02 0.54 -10.37
N ASP A 432 33.74 1.64 -10.49
CA ASP A 432 35.19 1.66 -10.52
C ASP A 432 35.71 3.08 -10.27
N CYS A 433 37.02 3.16 -10.02
CA CYS A 433 37.78 4.41 -10.10
C CYS A 433 38.75 4.40 -11.28
N TYR A 434 38.39 3.77 -12.40
CA TYR A 434 39.36 3.44 -13.45
C TYR A 434 39.82 4.67 -14.23
N SER A 435 38.86 5.51 -14.66
CA SER A 435 39.12 6.66 -15.53
C SER A 435 37.98 7.68 -15.46
N ALA A 436 38.30 8.98 -15.53
CA ALA A 436 37.35 10.07 -15.74
C ALA A 436 36.86 10.17 -17.20
N ALA A 437 37.51 9.49 -18.16
CA ALA A 437 36.96 9.31 -19.50
C ALA A 437 35.79 8.30 -19.49
N LYS A 438 35.05 8.18 -20.60
CA LYS A 438 33.91 7.24 -20.75
C LYS A 438 34.38 5.77 -20.85
N CYS A 439 35.02 5.26 -19.80
CA CYS A 439 35.76 3.99 -19.78
C CYS A 439 35.39 3.07 -18.59
N PRO A 440 34.12 2.68 -18.43
CA PRO A 440 33.71 1.89 -17.29
C PRO A 440 34.24 0.45 -17.35
N GLN A 441 34.87 0.01 -16.26
CA GLN A 441 35.39 -1.34 -16.04
C GLN A 441 34.56 -2.15 -15.05
N GLY A 442 33.90 -1.53 -14.08
CA GLY A 442 32.98 -2.23 -13.17
C GLY A 442 31.86 -2.91 -13.94
N GLN A 443 31.39 -4.05 -13.46
CA GLN A 443 30.37 -4.84 -14.18
C GLN A 443 29.44 -5.60 -13.26
N PHE A 444 28.22 -5.84 -13.75
CA PHE A 444 27.26 -6.73 -13.10
C PHE A 444 26.51 -7.55 -14.13
N SER A 445 26.02 -8.70 -13.70
CA SER A 445 25.18 -9.59 -14.50
C SER A 445 24.00 -10.08 -13.68
N ILE A 446 22.83 -10.09 -14.31
CA ILE A 446 21.56 -10.59 -13.78
C ILE A 446 21.02 -11.59 -14.78
N ASN A 447 20.82 -12.82 -14.34
CA ASN A 447 20.22 -13.88 -15.12
C ASN A 447 19.10 -14.54 -14.30
N LEU A 448 17.85 -14.26 -14.69
CA LEU A 448 16.63 -14.75 -14.06
C LEU A 448 15.98 -15.91 -14.84
N ILE A 449 16.69 -16.51 -15.81
CA ILE A 449 16.14 -17.61 -16.60
C ILE A 449 15.75 -18.78 -15.69
N GLY A 450 14.56 -19.35 -15.92
CA GLY A 450 14.02 -20.47 -15.14
C GLY A 450 13.45 -20.10 -13.77
N THR A 451 13.37 -18.80 -13.44
CA THR A 451 12.71 -18.31 -12.21
C THR A 451 11.25 -17.92 -12.42
N GLY A 452 10.82 -17.72 -13.67
CA GLY A 452 9.50 -17.16 -14.01
C GLY A 452 9.39 -15.64 -13.83
N LEU A 453 10.51 -14.97 -13.52
CA LEU A 453 10.60 -13.53 -13.34
C LEU A 453 11.48 -12.90 -14.44
N LYS A 454 11.21 -11.63 -14.74
CA LYS A 454 12.02 -10.77 -15.59
C LYS A 454 12.18 -9.39 -14.96
N VAL A 455 13.22 -8.64 -15.31
CA VAL A 455 13.36 -7.26 -14.84
C VAL A 455 12.35 -6.37 -15.56
N ALA A 456 11.66 -5.53 -14.80
CA ALA A 456 10.64 -4.64 -15.34
C ALA A 456 11.25 -3.64 -16.35
N PRO A 457 10.54 -3.29 -17.44
CA PRO A 457 11.04 -2.40 -18.48
C PRO A 457 11.32 -0.98 -17.95
N ASN A 458 10.60 -0.55 -16.90
CA ASN A 458 10.77 0.75 -16.26
C ASN A 458 11.87 0.80 -15.20
N THR A 459 12.46 -0.34 -14.81
CA THR A 459 13.67 -0.35 -13.96
C THR A 459 14.77 0.42 -14.68
N LYS A 460 15.56 1.24 -14.00
CA LYS A 460 16.69 1.97 -14.61
C LYS A 460 17.86 2.00 -13.63
N TRP A 461 19.07 2.11 -14.15
CA TRP A 461 20.28 2.31 -13.35
C TRP A 461 20.63 3.79 -13.32
N THR A 462 20.88 4.31 -12.12
CA THR A 462 21.31 5.69 -11.89
C THR A 462 22.79 5.70 -11.57
N SER A 463 23.53 6.64 -12.14
CA SER A 463 24.91 6.92 -11.77
C SER A 463 24.98 7.63 -10.41
N GLN A 464 26.02 7.31 -9.66
CA GLN A 464 26.40 8.00 -8.43
C GLN A 464 27.90 8.31 -8.49
N GLY A 465 28.28 9.56 -8.26
CA GLY A 465 29.65 10.05 -8.37
C GLY A 465 29.88 10.94 -9.60
N ASN A 466 31.14 11.31 -9.84
CA ASN A 466 31.54 12.20 -10.93
C ASN A 466 32.04 11.40 -12.14
N TYR A 467 31.81 11.93 -13.35
CA TYR A 467 32.28 11.33 -14.61
C TYR A 467 31.87 9.86 -14.83
N VAL A 468 30.69 9.49 -14.32
CA VAL A 468 30.21 8.11 -14.38
C VAL A 468 29.62 7.80 -15.75
N SER A 469 30.07 6.69 -16.33
CA SER A 469 29.48 6.10 -17.52
C SER A 469 28.71 4.84 -17.14
N VAL A 470 27.47 4.74 -17.61
CA VAL A 470 26.57 3.59 -17.38
C VAL A 470 26.17 3.03 -18.74
N LYS A 471 26.50 1.76 -18.99
CA LYS A 471 26.12 1.02 -20.20
C LYS A 471 25.41 -0.25 -19.76
N VAL A 472 24.09 -0.30 -19.90
CA VAL A 472 23.27 -1.45 -19.53
C VAL A 472 22.58 -2.01 -20.76
N HIS A 473 22.70 -3.31 -20.93
CA HIS A 473 22.08 -4.06 -22.01
C HIS A 473 21.06 -5.03 -21.43
N ARG A 474 19.94 -5.16 -22.13
CA ARG A 474 18.81 -6.02 -21.74
C ARG A 474 18.51 -6.98 -22.87
N SER A 475 18.27 -8.25 -22.54
CA SER A 475 17.70 -9.19 -23.50
C SER A 475 16.28 -8.78 -23.89
N GLU A 476 15.83 -9.19 -25.07
CA GLU A 476 14.48 -8.90 -25.58
C GLU A 476 13.39 -9.39 -24.62
N ASP A 477 13.62 -10.51 -23.94
CA ASP A 477 12.67 -11.10 -22.99
C ASP A 477 12.80 -10.56 -21.55
N GLY A 478 13.79 -9.69 -21.29
CA GLY A 478 14.04 -9.05 -19.99
C GLY A 478 14.57 -9.97 -18.89
N THR A 479 14.92 -11.23 -19.21
CA THR A 479 15.42 -12.20 -18.23
C THR A 479 16.93 -12.09 -17.98
N ARG A 480 17.66 -11.47 -18.92
CA ARG A 480 19.11 -11.21 -18.82
C ARG A 480 19.43 -9.74 -18.92
N ILE A 481 20.27 -9.28 -18.01
CA ILE A 481 20.74 -7.90 -17.95
C ILE A 481 22.23 -7.94 -17.62
N TYR A 482 23.03 -7.29 -18.44
CA TYR A 482 24.44 -7.07 -18.16
C TYR A 482 24.73 -5.58 -18.22
N GLY A 483 25.53 -5.09 -17.28
CA GLY A 483 25.87 -3.69 -17.21
C GLY A 483 27.36 -3.49 -17.00
N ARG A 484 27.92 -2.48 -17.66
CA ARG A 484 29.23 -1.91 -17.34
C ARG A 484 29.06 -0.52 -16.79
N CYS A 485 29.81 -0.23 -15.73
CA CYS A 485 29.58 0.94 -14.94
C CYS A 485 30.81 1.38 -14.16
N GLY A 486 31.06 2.68 -14.19
CA GLY A 486 32.10 3.33 -13.39
C GLY A 486 32.62 4.59 -14.04
N GLY A 487 33.79 5.06 -13.65
CA GLY A 487 34.27 6.40 -13.96
C GLY A 487 35.34 6.85 -12.97
N PHE A 488 35.33 8.13 -12.60
CA PHE A 488 36.23 8.65 -11.56
C PHE A 488 35.64 8.42 -10.17
N CYS A 489 35.73 7.17 -9.71
CA CYS A 489 35.11 6.66 -8.49
C CYS A 489 33.58 6.67 -8.55
N GLY A 490 33.08 6.33 -9.74
CA GLY A 490 31.67 6.23 -10.04
C GLY A 490 31.13 4.84 -9.76
N LYS A 491 29.85 4.78 -9.40
CA LYS A 491 29.08 3.55 -9.34
C LYS A 491 27.70 3.74 -9.95
N CYS A 492 27.03 2.65 -10.25
CA CYS A 492 25.61 2.68 -10.54
C CYS A 492 24.87 1.61 -9.77
N ILE A 493 23.66 2.00 -9.44
CA ILE A 493 22.72 1.20 -8.70
C ILE A 493 21.35 1.32 -9.38
N PRO A 494 20.45 0.34 -9.19
CA PRO A 494 19.05 0.51 -9.53
C PRO A 494 18.48 1.79 -8.89
N HIS A 495 17.66 2.53 -9.64
CA HIS A 495 17.14 3.84 -9.26
C HIS A 495 16.51 3.84 -7.85
N ALA A 496 16.88 4.78 -6.98
CA ALA A 496 16.52 4.77 -5.55
C ALA A 496 15.02 4.59 -5.26
N HIS A 497 14.14 5.30 -5.97
CA HIS A 497 12.68 5.20 -5.76
C HIS A 497 12.04 3.93 -6.33
N ASN A 498 12.56 3.41 -7.44
CA ASN A 498 11.95 2.28 -8.15
C ASN A 498 12.58 0.93 -7.76
N GLY A 499 13.81 0.97 -7.22
CA GLY A 499 14.60 -0.21 -6.90
C GLY A 499 14.85 -1.10 -8.11
N LEU A 500 15.22 -2.35 -7.84
CA LEU A 500 15.29 -3.41 -8.84
C LEU A 500 13.91 -4.08 -8.93
N LEU A 501 13.00 -3.48 -9.68
CA LEU A 501 11.64 -3.97 -9.89
C LEU A 501 11.62 -5.14 -10.89
N LEU A 502 10.88 -6.19 -10.53
CA LEU A 502 10.64 -7.36 -11.37
C LEU A 502 9.20 -7.41 -11.86
N GLN A 503 8.96 -8.24 -12.87
CA GLN A 503 7.65 -8.63 -13.38
C GLN A 503 7.57 -10.15 -13.51
N VAL A 504 6.38 -10.68 -13.25
CA VAL A 504 6.06 -12.08 -13.51
C VAL A 504 5.86 -12.27 -15.01
N ARG A 505 6.47 -13.32 -15.58
CA ARG A 505 6.38 -13.65 -17.00
C ARG A 505 5.11 -14.42 -17.35
#